data_AF-A0A8T3N575-F1
#
_entry.id   AF-A0A8T3N575-F1
#
_cell.length_a   1.000
_cell.length_b   1.000
_cell.length_c   1.000
_cell.angle_alpha   90.00
_cell.angle_beta   90.00
_cell.angle_gamma   90.00
#
_symmetry.space_group_name_H-M   'P 1'
#
loop_
_entity.id
_entity.type
_entity.pdbx_description
1 polymer ?
#
loop_
_entity_poly.entity_id
_entity_poly.type
_entity_poly.pdbx_seq_one_letter_code
_entity_poly.pdbx_strand_id
1 'polypeptide(L)'
;NGTVWRWVRPLVGFDDDGAPHLRIEQRVLPGSPSITDAVGDAAFFYGLTTALSADDVDLRERLPFAQARDNFQRAARWGQDTRFVWLDGVRVNVRALLLDQLLPLARRGLLAMKLAPADCDYYLGIVRQRVEMNQNGANWQRAFVARHGRDMRALTAAYVEHQRSGVPVHTWSL
;
A
#
# COMPACT_ATOMS: atom_id res chain seq x y z
N ASN A 1 -5.73 -15.85 19.53
CA ASN A 1 -5.32 -14.91 18.46
C ASN A 1 -5.14 -13.44 18.89
N GLY A 2 -5.61 -13.01 20.08
CA GLY A 2 -5.54 -11.59 20.49
C GLY A 2 -4.14 -11.07 20.85
N THR A 3 -3.23 -11.96 21.27
CA THR A 3 -1.89 -11.62 21.80
C THR A 3 -0.74 -11.91 20.82
N VAL A 4 -1.06 -12.33 19.59
CA VAL A 4 -0.06 -12.61 18.54
C VAL A 4 -0.22 -11.57 17.42
N TRP A 5 0.78 -10.72 17.26
CA TRP A 5 0.80 -9.68 16.23
C TRP A 5 1.45 -10.21 14.95
N ARG A 6 0.62 -10.80 14.08
CA ARG A 6 0.99 -11.15 12.71
C ARG A 6 0.64 -10.01 11.76
N TRP A 7 1.46 -9.82 10.73
CA TRP A 7 1.20 -8.89 9.62
C TRP A 7 -0.07 -9.23 8.83
N VAL A 8 -0.32 -10.54 8.66
CA VAL A 8 -1.52 -11.10 8.05
C VAL A 8 -2.10 -12.10 9.03
N ARG A 9 -3.35 -11.90 9.44
CA ARG A 9 -3.99 -12.72 10.49
C ARG A 9 -5.20 -13.48 9.94
N PRO A 10 -5.19 -14.82 9.97
CA PRO A 10 -6.39 -15.61 9.72
C PRO A 10 -7.32 -15.52 10.94
N LEU A 11 -8.60 -15.28 10.67
CA LEU A 11 -9.68 -15.18 11.64
C LEU A 11 -10.77 -16.17 11.26
N VAL A 12 -11.02 -17.15 12.14
CA VAL A 12 -12.17 -18.05 12.03
C VAL A 12 -13.36 -17.36 12.66
N GLY A 13 -14.47 -17.29 11.93
CA GLY A 13 -15.75 -16.79 12.41
C GLY A 13 -16.87 -17.72 11.99
N PHE A 14 -18.07 -17.39 12.45
CA PHE A 14 -19.30 -18.11 12.11
C PHE A 14 -20.34 -17.07 11.70
N ASP A 15 -21.14 -17.39 10.68
CA ASP A 15 -22.30 -16.60 10.28
C ASP A 15 -23.46 -16.81 11.27
N ASP A 16 -24.54 -16.04 11.12
CA ASP A 16 -25.69 -16.07 12.05
C ASP A 16 -26.37 -17.46 12.10
N ASP A 17 -26.26 -18.25 11.03
CA ASP A 17 -26.76 -19.62 10.93
C ASP A 17 -25.76 -20.69 11.45
N GLY A 18 -24.60 -20.26 11.94
CA GLY A 18 -23.53 -21.12 12.44
C GLY A 18 -22.56 -21.65 11.37
N ALA A 19 -22.69 -21.23 10.10
CA ALA A 19 -21.75 -21.64 9.06
C ALA A 19 -20.32 -21.07 9.32
N PRO A 20 -19.26 -21.90 9.31
CA PRO A 20 -17.91 -21.41 9.55
C PRO A 20 -17.36 -20.65 8.34
N HIS A 21 -16.67 -19.54 8.58
CA HIS A 21 -15.96 -18.78 7.56
C HIS A 21 -14.54 -18.42 7.99
N LEU A 22 -13.68 -18.15 7.01
CA LEU A 22 -12.32 -17.64 7.22
C LEU A 22 -12.20 -16.23 6.66
N ARG A 23 -11.75 -15.29 7.50
CA ARG A 23 -11.35 -13.94 7.09
C ARG A 23 -9.84 -13.79 7.20
N ILE A 24 -9.27 -13.03 6.26
CA ILE A 24 -7.87 -12.63 6.30
C ILE A 24 -7.81 -11.14 6.65
N GLU A 25 -7.20 -10.83 7.78
CA GLU A 25 -7.01 -9.45 8.22
C GLU A 25 -5.60 -8.97 7.88
N GLN A 26 -5.51 -7.94 7.03
CA GLN A 26 -4.27 -7.31 6.61
C GLN A 26 -3.90 -6.17 7.57
N ARG A 27 -2.74 -6.26 8.22
CA ARG A 27 -2.32 -5.34 9.30
C ARG A 27 -1.01 -4.60 9.00
N VAL A 28 -0.59 -4.57 7.73
CA VAL A 28 0.69 -3.99 7.31
C VAL A 28 0.64 -2.48 7.06
N LEU A 29 -0.55 -1.94 6.76
CA LEU A 29 -0.69 -0.55 6.34
C LEU A 29 -0.57 0.38 7.56
N PRO A 30 0.25 1.45 7.49
CA PRO A 30 0.24 2.51 8.48
C PRO A 30 -1.05 3.35 8.35
N GLY A 31 -1.29 4.23 9.31
CA GLY A 31 -2.35 5.24 9.14
C GLY A 31 -2.06 6.15 7.95
N SER A 32 -3.00 6.24 7.01
CA SER A 32 -2.85 7.06 5.81
C SER A 32 -2.96 8.56 6.15
N PRO A 33 -2.25 9.46 5.42
CA PRO A 33 -2.24 10.89 5.72
C PRO A 33 -3.60 11.58 5.54
N SER A 34 -4.41 11.12 4.58
CA SER A 34 -5.77 11.59 4.31
C SER A 34 -6.72 10.42 4.04
N ILE A 35 -8.04 10.67 4.05
CA ILE A 35 -9.05 9.66 3.66
C ILE A 35 -8.82 9.23 2.20
N THR A 36 -8.55 10.19 1.32
CA THR A 36 -8.31 9.93 -0.10
C THR A 36 -7.09 9.05 -0.32
N ASP A 37 -6.03 9.25 0.48
CA ASP A 37 -4.87 8.35 0.51
C ASP A 37 -5.26 6.94 0.98
N ALA A 38 -6.10 6.82 2.01
CA ALA A 38 -6.54 5.53 2.54
C ALA A 38 -7.35 4.73 1.50
N VAL A 39 -8.25 5.40 0.78
CA VAL A 39 -9.02 4.76 -0.30
C VAL A 39 -8.10 4.39 -1.47
N GLY A 40 -7.11 5.24 -1.79
CA GLY A 40 -6.05 4.91 -2.76
C GLY A 40 -5.26 3.65 -2.38
N ASP A 41 -4.85 3.54 -1.11
CA ASP A 41 -4.14 2.36 -0.59
C ASP A 41 -5.02 1.11 -0.67
N ALA A 42 -6.30 1.22 -0.29
CA ALA A 42 -7.26 0.12 -0.38
C ALA A 42 -7.51 -0.32 -1.83
N ALA A 43 -7.75 0.63 -2.75
CA ALA A 43 -7.95 0.35 -4.17
C ALA A 43 -6.73 -0.36 -4.78
N PHE A 44 -5.52 0.10 -4.46
CA PHE A 44 -4.30 -0.57 -4.90
C PHE A 44 -4.19 -1.99 -4.35
N PHE A 45 -4.42 -2.18 -3.04
CA PHE A 45 -4.32 -3.49 -2.39
C PHE A 45 -5.35 -4.50 -2.92
N TYR A 46 -6.63 -4.13 -2.96
CA TYR A 46 -7.69 -5.02 -3.42
C TYR A 46 -7.56 -5.30 -4.92
N GLY A 47 -7.25 -4.30 -5.73
CA GLY A 47 -6.99 -4.50 -7.15
C GLY A 47 -5.85 -5.48 -7.39
N LEU A 48 -4.72 -5.30 -6.71
CA LEU A 48 -3.56 -6.16 -6.88
C LEU A 48 -3.84 -7.59 -6.40
N THR A 49 -4.47 -7.74 -5.23
CA THR A 49 -4.79 -9.06 -4.66
C THR A 49 -5.76 -9.81 -5.56
N THR A 50 -6.83 -9.16 -6.04
CA THR A 50 -7.79 -9.79 -6.96
C THR A 50 -7.12 -10.24 -8.25
N ALA A 51 -6.29 -9.37 -8.85
CA ALA A 51 -5.61 -9.70 -10.10
C ALA A 51 -4.60 -10.85 -9.94
N LEU A 52 -3.85 -10.88 -8.84
CA LEU A 52 -2.89 -11.95 -8.54
C LEU A 52 -3.57 -13.27 -8.16
N SER A 53 -4.73 -13.21 -7.49
CA SER A 53 -5.49 -14.41 -7.12
C SER A 53 -6.20 -15.09 -8.28
N ALA A 54 -6.35 -14.39 -9.40
CA ALA A 54 -6.97 -14.89 -10.62
C ALA A 54 -5.96 -15.46 -11.62
N ASP A 55 -4.66 -15.41 -11.30
CA ASP A 55 -3.61 -16.01 -12.13
C ASP A 55 -3.62 -17.54 -11.95
N ASP A 56 -3.52 -18.28 -13.05
CA ASP A 56 -3.50 -19.74 -13.05
C ASP A 56 -2.19 -20.30 -12.47
N VAL A 57 -1.12 -19.49 -12.51
CA VAL A 57 0.18 -19.88 -11.95
C VAL A 57 0.25 -19.49 -10.49
N ASP A 58 0.56 -20.47 -9.63
CA ASP A 58 0.80 -20.21 -8.22
C ASP A 58 1.99 -19.27 -8.04
N LEU A 59 1.71 -18.06 -7.52
CA LEU A 59 2.71 -17.02 -7.28
C LEU A 59 3.90 -17.54 -6.43
N ARG A 60 3.67 -18.53 -5.56
CA ARG A 60 4.70 -19.13 -4.70
C ARG A 60 5.78 -19.86 -5.49
N GLU A 61 5.48 -20.31 -6.71
CA GLU A 61 6.44 -20.94 -7.62
C GLU A 61 7.40 -19.91 -8.23
N ARG A 62 6.93 -18.67 -8.39
CA ARG A 62 7.69 -17.59 -9.05
C ARG A 62 8.33 -16.62 -8.06
N LEU A 63 7.81 -16.54 -6.83
CA LEU A 63 8.34 -15.72 -5.75
C LEU A 63 8.35 -16.52 -4.44
N PRO A 64 9.47 -17.17 -4.09
CA PRO A 64 9.61 -17.90 -2.84
C PRO A 64 9.31 -17.00 -1.63
N PHE A 65 8.63 -17.54 -0.61
CA PHE A 65 8.23 -16.75 0.56
C PHE A 65 9.40 -16.08 1.30
N ALA A 66 10.56 -16.75 1.37
CA ALA A 66 11.77 -16.15 1.95
C ALA A 66 12.16 -14.85 1.21
N GLN A 67 12.05 -14.84 -0.12
CA GLN A 67 12.34 -13.67 -0.93
C GLN A 67 11.28 -12.57 -0.76
N ALA A 68 10.00 -12.94 -0.67
CA ALA A 68 8.91 -12.01 -0.37
C ALA A 68 9.10 -11.32 1.00
N ARG A 69 9.50 -12.10 2.02
CA ARG A 69 9.82 -11.59 3.37
C ARG A 69 11.01 -10.63 3.33
N ASP A 70 12.06 -10.97 2.59
CA ASP A 70 13.25 -10.13 2.49
C ASP A 70 12.95 -8.82 1.74
N ASN A 71 12.13 -8.87 0.68
CA ASN A 71 11.61 -7.68 0.00
C ASN A 71 10.78 -6.80 0.96
N PHE A 72 9.88 -7.41 1.74
CA PHE A 72 9.07 -6.71 2.73
C PHE A 72 9.93 -5.95 3.75
N GLN A 73 10.96 -6.60 4.31
CA GLN A 73 11.89 -5.96 5.25
C GLN A 73 12.68 -4.81 4.61
N ARG A 74 13.11 -4.98 3.35
CA ARG A 74 13.79 -3.92 2.59
C ARG A 74 12.87 -2.71 2.38
N ALA A 75 11.62 -2.92 2.01
CA ALA A 75 10.64 -1.85 1.86
C ALA A 75 10.33 -1.15 3.18
N ALA A 76 10.19 -1.91 4.29
CA ALA A 76 9.99 -1.35 5.61
C ALA A 76 11.15 -0.44 6.06
N ARG A 77 12.39 -0.76 5.67
CA ARG A 77 13.59 0.01 6.06
C ARG A 77 13.89 1.18 5.13
N TRP A 78 13.72 1.00 3.83
CA TRP A 78 14.23 1.92 2.79
C TRP A 78 13.12 2.52 1.92
N GLY A 79 11.87 2.12 2.13
CA GLY A 79 10.73 2.60 1.36
C GLY A 79 10.89 2.30 -0.14
N GLN A 80 10.56 3.30 -0.95
CA GLN A 80 10.53 3.20 -2.42
C GLN A 80 11.93 3.25 -3.06
N ASP A 81 12.95 3.64 -2.30
CA ASP A 81 14.34 3.77 -2.80
C ASP A 81 15.07 2.42 -2.85
N THR A 82 14.39 1.32 -2.54
CA THR A 82 14.96 -0.03 -2.54
C THR A 82 14.79 -0.76 -3.87
N ARG A 83 15.41 -1.94 -3.95
CA ARG A 83 15.25 -2.90 -5.05
C ARG A 83 14.69 -4.20 -4.50
N PHE A 84 13.80 -4.81 -5.27
CA PHE A 84 13.26 -6.14 -5.01
C PHE A 84 13.94 -7.17 -5.89
N VAL A 85 13.96 -8.42 -5.42
CA VAL A 85 14.01 -9.59 -6.29
C VAL A 85 12.57 -9.99 -6.50
N TRP A 86 12.08 -9.82 -7.72
CA TRP A 86 10.69 -10.05 -8.09
C TRP A 86 10.52 -11.44 -8.72
N LEU A 87 9.45 -11.64 -9.47
CA LEU A 87 9.14 -12.91 -10.12
C LEU A 87 10.34 -13.44 -10.91
N ASP A 88 10.54 -14.74 -10.82
CA ASP A 88 11.58 -15.48 -11.56
C ASP A 88 13.01 -14.95 -11.29
N GLY A 89 13.22 -14.37 -10.11
CA GLY A 89 14.53 -13.86 -9.66
C GLY A 89 14.93 -12.50 -10.23
N VAL A 90 14.04 -11.82 -10.96
CA VAL A 90 14.36 -10.54 -11.62
C VAL A 90 14.58 -9.43 -10.60
N ARG A 91 15.74 -8.76 -10.65
CA ARG A 91 16.02 -7.61 -9.79
C ARG A 91 15.44 -6.33 -10.39
N VAL A 92 14.59 -5.64 -9.64
CA VAL A 92 13.85 -4.46 -10.13
C VAL A 92 13.83 -3.33 -9.11
N ASN A 93 13.86 -2.08 -9.59
CA ASN A 93 13.64 -0.91 -8.75
C ASN A 93 12.16 -0.85 -8.33
N VAL A 94 11.87 -0.56 -7.06
CA VAL A 94 10.49 -0.60 -6.54
C VAL A 94 9.59 0.44 -7.20
N ARG A 95 10.09 1.65 -7.50
CA ARG A 95 9.31 2.69 -8.19
C ARG A 95 8.92 2.23 -9.59
N ALA A 96 9.87 1.71 -10.37
CA ALA A 96 9.60 1.16 -11.69
C ALA A 96 8.60 -0.01 -11.62
N LEU A 97 8.80 -0.93 -10.69
CA LEU A 97 7.86 -2.05 -10.47
C LEU A 97 6.44 -1.55 -10.17
N LEU A 98 6.29 -0.55 -9.30
CA LEU A 98 5.00 0.03 -8.96
C LEU A 98 4.34 0.69 -10.17
N LEU A 99 5.06 1.55 -10.89
CA LEU A 99 4.54 2.36 -11.99
C LEU A 99 4.20 1.54 -13.23
N ASP A 100 5.07 0.61 -13.59
CA ASP A 100 5.04 -0.07 -14.89
C ASP A 100 4.30 -1.40 -14.83
N GLN A 101 4.22 -2.04 -13.65
CA GLN A 101 3.63 -3.37 -13.51
C GLN A 101 2.49 -3.40 -12.50
N LEU A 102 2.72 -2.98 -11.26
CA LEU A 102 1.75 -3.23 -10.18
C LEU A 102 0.53 -2.31 -10.26
N LEU A 103 0.68 -1.03 -10.63
CA LEU A 103 -0.46 -0.13 -10.82
C LEU A 103 -1.36 -0.57 -11.99
N PRO A 104 -0.83 -0.90 -13.19
CA PRO A 104 -1.63 -1.51 -14.25
C PRO A 104 -2.32 -2.81 -13.83
N LEU A 105 -1.61 -3.68 -13.10
CA LEU A 105 -2.17 -4.93 -12.60
C LEU A 105 -3.31 -4.70 -11.59
N ALA A 106 -3.13 -3.77 -10.66
CA ALA A 106 -4.17 -3.38 -9.71
C ALA A 106 -5.42 -2.86 -10.41
N ARG A 107 -5.26 -2.02 -11.44
CA ARG A 107 -6.39 -1.55 -12.26
C ARG A 107 -7.18 -2.69 -12.87
N ARG A 108 -6.50 -3.71 -13.41
CA ARG A 108 -7.18 -4.90 -13.97
C ARG A 108 -8.02 -5.61 -12.92
N GLY A 109 -7.49 -5.79 -11.71
CA GLY A 109 -8.25 -6.44 -10.64
C GLY A 109 -9.45 -5.62 -10.17
N LEU A 110 -9.34 -4.29 -10.08
CA LEU A 110 -10.49 -3.43 -9.74
C LEU A 110 -11.59 -3.50 -10.80
N LEU A 111 -11.22 -3.53 -12.09
CA LEU A 111 -12.20 -3.71 -13.17
C LEU A 111 -12.85 -5.10 -13.12
N ALA A 112 -12.11 -6.15 -12.77
CA ALA A 112 -12.67 -7.49 -12.58
C ALA A 112 -13.68 -7.53 -11.41
N MET A 113 -13.47 -6.70 -10.39
CA MET A 113 -14.43 -6.47 -9.29
C MET A 113 -15.63 -5.59 -9.71
N LYS A 114 -15.71 -5.16 -10.96
CA LYS A 114 -16.77 -4.30 -11.53
C LYS A 114 -16.83 -2.90 -10.91
N LEU A 115 -15.71 -2.36 -10.43
CA LEU A 115 -15.64 -0.95 -10.03
C LEU A 115 -15.68 -0.03 -11.26
N ALA A 116 -16.18 1.18 -11.07
CA ALA A 116 -16.24 2.18 -12.14
C ALA A 116 -14.83 2.54 -12.63
N PRO A 117 -14.57 2.59 -13.94
CA PRO A 117 -13.26 2.94 -14.48
C PRO A 117 -12.72 4.29 -13.98
N ALA A 118 -13.61 5.30 -13.86
CA ALA A 118 -13.25 6.62 -13.37
C ALA A 118 -12.72 6.59 -11.93
N ASP A 119 -13.34 5.81 -11.04
CA ASP A 119 -12.87 5.65 -9.66
C ASP A 119 -11.53 4.92 -9.60
N CYS A 120 -11.37 3.87 -10.42
CA CYS A 120 -10.11 3.15 -10.54
C CYS A 120 -8.97 4.10 -10.95
N ASP A 121 -9.20 4.91 -11.98
CA ASP A 121 -8.22 5.84 -12.53
C ASP A 121 -7.90 6.97 -11.54
N TYR A 122 -8.91 7.48 -10.83
CA TYR A 122 -8.73 8.49 -9.79
C TYR A 122 -7.86 7.99 -8.63
N TYR A 123 -8.26 6.88 -7.99
CA TYR A 123 -7.57 6.39 -6.79
C TYR A 123 -6.19 5.82 -7.10
N LEU A 124 -6.03 5.07 -8.20
CA LEU A 124 -4.71 4.61 -8.62
C LEU A 124 -3.83 5.76 -9.14
N GLY A 125 -4.43 6.81 -9.69
CA GLY A 125 -3.74 8.06 -10.03
C GLY A 125 -3.09 8.73 -8.82
N ILE A 126 -3.76 8.72 -7.66
CA ILE A 126 -3.18 9.24 -6.41
C ILE A 126 -1.97 8.41 -5.97
N VAL A 127 -2.06 7.08 -6.06
CA VAL A 127 -0.92 6.20 -5.74
C VAL A 127 0.24 6.46 -6.71
N ARG A 128 -0.05 6.60 -8.02
CA ARG A 128 0.93 6.96 -9.05
C ARG A 128 1.66 8.26 -8.72
N GLN A 129 0.93 9.34 -8.43
CA GLN A 129 1.53 10.64 -8.11
C GLN A 129 2.42 10.58 -6.87
N ARG A 130 2.03 9.84 -5.81
CA ARG A 130 2.88 9.62 -4.63
C ARG A 130 4.19 8.92 -4.98
N VAL A 131 4.14 7.93 -5.88
CA VAL A 131 5.35 7.24 -6.34
C VAL A 131 6.19 8.18 -7.19
N GLU A 132 5.62 8.85 -8.19
CA GLU A 132 6.33 9.78 -9.09
C GLU A 132 7.03 10.91 -8.31
N MET A 133 6.33 11.56 -7.40
CA MET A 133 6.86 12.66 -6.59
C MET A 133 7.74 12.22 -5.41
N ASN A 134 7.83 10.91 -5.13
CA ASN A 134 8.45 10.36 -3.92
C ASN A 134 7.88 10.95 -2.61
N GLN A 135 6.62 11.36 -2.62
CA GLN A 135 5.97 12.01 -1.49
C GLN A 135 4.89 11.11 -0.89
N ASN A 136 5.17 10.61 0.31
CA ASN A 136 4.26 9.85 1.16
C ASN A 136 4.33 10.42 2.59
N GLY A 137 3.47 9.94 3.49
CA GLY A 137 3.43 10.46 4.87
C GLY A 137 4.79 10.44 5.59
N ALA A 138 5.57 9.35 5.44
CA ALA A 138 6.88 9.25 6.07
C ALA A 138 7.91 10.21 5.44
N ASN A 139 7.92 10.33 4.12
CA ASN A 139 8.84 11.25 3.43
C ASN A 139 8.49 12.71 3.70
N TRP A 140 7.21 13.08 3.74
CA TRP A 140 6.78 14.43 4.09
C TRP A 140 7.19 14.79 5.54
N GLN A 141 6.96 13.90 6.50
CA GLN A 141 7.37 14.10 7.90
C GLN A 141 8.90 14.25 8.03
N ARG A 142 9.67 13.41 7.31
CA ARG A 142 11.14 13.52 7.29
C ARG A 142 11.61 14.84 6.69
N ALA A 143 10.98 15.30 5.62
CA ALA A 143 11.30 16.56 4.97
C ALA A 143 10.93 17.76 5.85
N PHE A 144 9.80 17.70 6.56
CA PHE A 144 9.43 18.71 7.56
C PHE A 144 10.50 18.82 8.64
N VAL A 145 10.92 17.70 9.24
CA VAL A 145 11.97 17.70 10.28
C VAL A 145 13.30 18.23 9.73
N ALA A 146 13.66 17.90 8.50
CA ALA A 146 14.87 18.40 7.87
C ALA A 146 14.84 19.93 7.68
N ARG A 147 13.67 20.51 7.38
CA ARG A 147 13.49 21.94 7.13
C ARG A 147 13.30 22.77 8.39
N HIS A 148 12.52 22.27 9.35
CA HIS A 148 12.08 23.03 10.53
C HIS A 148 12.73 22.56 11.84
N GLY A 149 13.58 21.53 11.77
CA GLY A 149 14.14 20.89 12.97
C GLY A 149 13.15 19.92 13.62
N ARG A 150 13.52 19.41 14.80
CA ARG A 150 12.78 18.34 15.49
C ARG A 150 11.60 18.85 16.34
N ASP A 151 10.93 19.91 15.90
CA ASP A 151 9.71 20.38 16.56
C ASP A 151 8.51 19.48 16.20
N MET A 152 8.33 18.43 16.99
CA MET A 152 7.25 17.46 16.76
C MET A 152 5.86 18.05 17.01
N ARG A 153 5.73 19.12 17.81
CA ARG A 153 4.45 19.79 18.00
C ARG A 153 4.06 20.55 16.75
N ALA A 154 4.99 21.29 16.15
CA ALA A 154 4.78 21.96 14.88
C ALA A 154 4.48 20.96 13.75
N LEU A 155 5.23 19.83 13.70
CA LEU A 155 4.96 18.76 12.73
C LEU A 155 3.54 18.20 12.88
N THR A 156 3.12 17.85 14.10
CA THR A 156 1.78 17.32 14.34
C THR A 156 0.70 18.34 13.97
N ALA A 157 0.89 19.62 14.31
CA ALA A 157 -0.06 20.68 13.95
C ALA A 157 -0.22 20.81 12.43
N ALA A 158 0.90 20.90 11.69
CA ALA A 158 0.89 20.98 10.22
C ALA A 158 0.29 19.73 9.58
N TYR A 159 0.61 18.55 10.10
CA TYR A 159 0.06 17.28 9.60
C TYR A 159 -1.46 17.19 9.79
N VAL A 160 -1.98 17.66 10.94
CA VAL A 160 -3.42 17.72 11.21
C VAL A 160 -4.13 18.72 10.29
N GLU A 161 -3.53 19.90 10.06
CA GLU A 161 -4.06 20.89 9.12
C GLU A 161 -4.18 20.31 7.71
N HIS A 162 -3.11 19.70 7.22
CA HIS A 162 -3.13 19.06 5.91
C HIS A 162 -4.12 17.88 5.84
N GLN A 163 -4.17 17.03 6.86
CA GLN A 163 -5.15 15.93 6.91
C GLN A 163 -6.59 16.45 6.82
N ARG A 164 -6.91 17.55 7.50
CA ARG A 164 -8.26 18.16 7.49
C ARG A 164 -8.66 18.71 6.13
N SER A 165 -7.70 19.09 5.29
CA SER A 165 -8.00 19.53 3.92
C SER A 165 -8.51 18.38 3.02
N GLY A 166 -8.27 17.12 3.40
CA GLY A 166 -8.68 15.94 2.64
C GLY A 166 -7.91 15.69 1.35
N VAL A 167 -7.01 16.60 0.95
CA VAL A 167 -6.19 16.45 -0.26
C VAL A 167 -5.08 15.41 -0.04
N PRO A 168 -4.68 14.66 -1.08
CA PRO A 168 -3.71 13.60 -0.94
C PRO A 168 -2.31 14.13 -0.63
N VAL A 169 -1.52 13.36 0.13
CA VAL A 169 -0.21 13.81 0.64
C VAL A 169 0.77 14.27 -0.43
N HIS A 170 0.68 13.80 -1.68
CA HIS A 170 1.57 14.23 -2.75
C HIS A 170 1.39 15.71 -3.15
N THR A 171 0.27 16.35 -2.77
CA THR A 171 0.03 17.77 -3.06
C THR A 171 0.39 18.69 -1.89
N TRP A 172 0.78 18.14 -0.74
CA TRP A 172 1.07 18.93 0.46
C TRP A 172 2.37 19.72 0.27
N SER A 173 2.35 20.99 0.63
CA SER A 173 3.55 21.82 0.71
C SER A 173 4.37 21.50 1.96
N LEU A 174 5.64 21.92 1.95
CA LEU A 174 6.51 21.96 3.12
C LEU A 174 6.62 23.39 3.67
#